data_AF-A0A3D5XQ48-F1
#
_entry.id   AF-A0A3D5XQ48-F1
#
_cell.length_a   1.000
_cell.length_b   1.000
_cell.length_c   1.000
_cell.angle_alpha   90.00
_cell.angle_beta   90.00
_cell.angle_gamma   90.00
#
_symmetry.space_group_name_H-M   'P 1'
#
loop_
_entity.id
_entity.type
_entity.pdbx_description
1 polymer ?
#
loop_
_entity_poly.entity_id
_entity_poly.type
_entity_poly.pdbx_seq_one_letter_code
_entity_poly.pdbx_strand_id
1 'polypeptide(L)'
;MKKNVNYFAYIPGLIDNTCSQIKIDNKYFLEQTDPAQGGYFYLKPTRKNILKLKDIIFYFNCLSFENESPFWIFEESNDIKLFDSIDPFNKYENNPFFLLDEIQFLKFGIILINFLDNEEDDNFIIKLMYSKKYHNKKNELSLYSQALKQSDPFFEYLNYYRIIESIEKSNGKKWIKENIENINDFNFGKLKGVTRNKTKKIEIDIYEILKNKCSERLRYIKKNIEMPIEKYLYNVNRCGIAHGNNPIDFNTHLSEIQSDVYVMKLLAKMAIIKKL
;
A
#
# COMPACT_ATOMS: atom_id res chain seq x y z
N MET A 1 22.22 -6.60 30.99
CA MET A 1 22.43 -6.73 29.52
C MET A 1 21.21 -6.17 28.81
N LYS A 2 21.36 -5.29 27.81
CA LYS A 2 20.22 -4.90 26.95
C LYS A 2 19.88 -6.10 26.08
N LYS A 3 18.67 -6.63 26.21
CA LYS A 3 18.16 -7.69 25.33
C LYS A 3 18.10 -7.10 23.91
N ASN A 4 18.66 -7.80 22.92
CA ASN A 4 18.50 -7.40 21.52
C ASN A 4 17.03 -7.62 21.18
N VAL A 5 16.31 -6.52 21.03
CA VAL A 5 14.93 -6.53 20.57
C VAL A 5 14.94 -6.76 19.06
N ASN A 6 14.35 -7.85 18.61
CA ASN A 6 14.13 -8.10 17.19
C ASN A 6 12.74 -7.57 16.80
N TYR A 7 12.62 -7.09 15.57
CA TYR A 7 11.35 -6.65 15.00
C TYR A 7 11.07 -7.42 13.72
N PHE A 8 9.80 -7.70 13.49
CA PHE A 8 9.31 -8.25 12.23
C PHE A 8 8.13 -7.43 11.75
N ALA A 9 7.82 -7.51 10.46
CA ALA A 9 6.59 -6.94 9.93
C ALA A 9 5.73 -7.98 9.25
N TYR A 10 4.42 -7.81 9.42
CA TYR A 10 3.40 -8.52 8.65
C TYR A 10 2.91 -7.63 7.51
N ILE A 11 2.94 -8.15 6.28
CA ILE A 11 2.39 -7.54 5.07
C ILE A 11 1.32 -8.50 4.52
N PRO A 12 0.02 -8.24 4.72
CA PRO A 12 -1.03 -9.17 4.36
C PRO A 12 -1.06 -9.41 2.85
N GLY A 13 -1.36 -10.65 2.47
CA GLY A 13 -1.38 -11.14 1.10
C GLY A 13 -0.02 -11.16 0.37
N LEU A 14 1.05 -10.57 0.90
CA LEU A 14 2.35 -10.57 0.21
C LEU A 14 3.05 -11.90 0.38
N ILE A 15 3.40 -12.54 -0.74
CA ILE A 15 4.16 -13.79 -0.75
C ILE A 15 5.35 -13.64 -1.68
N ASP A 16 6.54 -13.94 -1.17
CA ASP A 16 7.73 -14.21 -1.98
C ASP A 16 7.88 -15.73 -2.12
N ASN A 17 7.62 -16.24 -3.32
CA ASN A 17 7.81 -17.65 -3.64
C ASN A 17 9.22 -17.95 -4.18
N THR A 18 10.06 -16.93 -4.32
CA THR A 18 11.26 -16.96 -5.17
C THR A 18 12.56 -16.75 -4.39
N CYS A 19 12.54 -16.04 -3.26
CA CYS A 19 13.77 -15.71 -2.52
C CYS A 19 13.63 -15.89 -1.01
N SER A 20 14.53 -16.67 -0.41
CA SER A 20 14.67 -16.76 1.05
C SER A 20 15.32 -15.50 1.65
N GLN A 21 16.13 -14.77 0.86
CA GLN A 21 16.80 -13.55 1.29
C GLN A 21 16.93 -12.52 0.15
N ILE A 22 16.43 -11.31 0.37
CA ILE A 22 16.56 -10.16 -0.54
C ILE A 22 17.47 -9.12 0.10
N LYS A 23 18.44 -8.58 -0.63
CA LYS A 23 19.30 -7.53 -0.09
C LYS A 23 18.65 -6.16 -0.26
N ILE A 24 18.27 -5.53 0.85
CA ILE A 24 17.79 -4.14 0.87
C ILE A 24 18.95 -3.21 1.19
N ASP A 25 19.39 -2.47 0.19
CA ASP A 25 20.60 -1.64 0.21
C ASP A 25 21.85 -2.41 0.69
N ASN A 26 22.92 -1.70 1.02
CA ASN A 26 24.12 -2.30 1.63
C ASN A 26 23.98 -2.55 3.13
N LYS A 27 22.78 -2.39 3.71
CA LYS A 27 22.61 -2.37 5.17
C LYS A 27 21.85 -3.57 5.73
N TYR A 28 20.85 -4.08 5.02
CA TYR A 28 19.94 -5.08 5.55
C TYR A 28 19.61 -6.16 4.50
N PHE A 29 19.27 -7.34 4.98
CA PHE A 29 18.56 -8.36 4.21
C PHE A 29 17.11 -8.39 4.68
N LEU A 30 16.18 -8.50 3.75
CA LEU A 30 14.79 -8.87 3.99
C LEU A 30 14.69 -10.39 3.88
N GLU A 31 14.17 -11.03 4.91
CA GLU A 31 13.97 -12.48 4.93
C GLU A 31 12.52 -12.80 5.23
N GLN A 32 11.98 -13.78 4.51
CA GLN A 32 10.68 -14.36 4.81
C GLN A 32 10.91 -15.70 5.52
N THR A 33 10.42 -15.86 6.75
CA THR A 33 10.69 -17.03 7.59
C THR A 33 9.96 -18.29 7.14
N ASP A 34 8.78 -18.13 6.54
CA ASP A 34 8.02 -19.25 5.97
C ASP A 34 7.10 -18.71 4.85
N PRO A 35 7.41 -18.97 3.57
CA PRO A 35 6.55 -18.62 2.44
C PRO A 35 5.13 -19.20 2.56
N ALA A 36 4.97 -20.35 3.20
CA ALA A 36 3.68 -21.02 3.38
C ALA A 36 2.83 -20.41 4.51
N GLN A 37 3.46 -19.75 5.50
CA GLN A 37 2.75 -19.03 6.57
C GLN A 37 2.46 -17.56 6.23
N GLY A 38 2.91 -17.09 5.06
CA GLY A 38 2.54 -15.81 4.45
C GLY A 38 3.14 -14.58 5.13
N GLY A 39 3.26 -13.47 4.40
CA GLY A 39 3.34 -12.07 4.88
C GLY A 39 4.39 -11.64 5.91
N TYR A 40 5.11 -12.53 6.60
CA TYR A 40 6.04 -12.18 7.68
C TYR A 40 7.45 -11.95 7.15
N PHE A 41 7.96 -10.74 7.37
CA PHE A 41 9.27 -10.31 6.90
C PHE A 41 10.13 -9.79 8.05
N TYR A 42 11.40 -10.16 8.02
CA TYR A 42 12.42 -9.74 8.98
C TYR A 42 13.49 -8.92 8.27
N LEU A 43 13.97 -7.86 8.92
CA LEU A 43 15.16 -7.15 8.48
C LEU A 43 16.38 -7.62 9.27
N LYS A 44 17.27 -8.36 8.62
CA LYS A 44 18.54 -8.79 9.22
C LYS A 44 19.68 -7.83 8.86
N PRO A 45 20.42 -7.26 9.82
CA PRO A 45 21.54 -6.38 9.51
C PRO A 45 22.69 -7.13 8.84
N THR A 46 23.34 -6.48 7.87
CA THR A 46 24.60 -7.01 7.30
C THR A 46 25.74 -6.81 8.31
N ARG A 47 26.35 -7.90 8.81
CA ARG A 47 27.56 -8.06 9.66
C ARG A 47 27.90 -6.98 10.73
N LYS A 48 27.97 -5.69 10.37
CA LYS A 48 28.35 -4.56 11.24
C LYS A 48 27.23 -3.55 11.51
N ASN A 49 26.07 -3.66 10.87
CA ASN A 49 24.98 -2.70 11.08
C ASN A 49 24.16 -3.04 12.32
N ILE A 50 23.68 -2.01 13.02
CA ILE A 50 22.68 -2.15 14.07
C ILE A 50 21.32 -1.85 13.45
N LEU A 51 20.34 -2.72 13.70
CA LEU A 51 18.97 -2.52 13.26
C LEU A 51 18.34 -1.40 14.09
N LYS A 52 17.85 -0.34 13.43
CA LYS A 52 17.18 0.79 14.07
C LYS A 52 15.72 0.80 13.67
N LEU A 53 14.82 1.04 14.62
CA LEU A 53 13.37 1.09 14.35
C LEU A 53 13.00 2.07 13.22
N LYS A 54 13.68 3.22 13.14
CA LYS A 54 13.46 4.19 12.04
C LYS A 54 13.80 3.64 10.65
N ASP A 55 14.82 2.78 10.57
CA ASP A 55 15.24 2.16 9.32
C ASP A 55 14.23 1.06 8.95
N ILE A 56 13.77 0.28 9.94
CA ILE A 56 12.69 -0.71 9.79
C ILE A 56 11.42 -0.06 9.21
N ILE A 57 10.94 1.01 9.85
CA ILE A 57 9.75 1.75 9.41
C ILE A 57 9.93 2.27 7.98
N PHE A 58 11.10 2.85 7.67
CA PHE A 58 11.38 3.38 6.35
C PHE A 58 11.32 2.30 5.26
N TYR A 59 11.97 1.15 5.46
CA TYR A 59 11.98 0.09 4.46
C TYR A 59 10.60 -0.56 4.30
N PHE A 60 9.86 -0.77 5.38
CA PHE A 60 8.51 -1.29 5.27
C PHE A 60 7.52 -0.30 4.64
N ASN A 61 7.70 1.00 4.84
CA ASN A 61 6.97 2.00 4.05
C ASN A 61 7.29 1.89 2.54
N CYS A 62 8.56 1.65 2.18
CA CYS A 62 8.95 1.44 0.78
C CYS A 62 8.32 0.15 0.21
N LEU A 63 8.39 -0.96 0.94
CA LEU A 63 7.80 -2.24 0.53
C LEU A 63 6.28 -2.11 0.36
N SER A 64 5.61 -1.46 1.30
CA SER A 64 4.18 -1.16 1.26
C SER A 64 3.79 -0.32 0.05
N PHE A 65 4.60 0.70 -0.26
CA PHE A 65 4.40 1.54 -1.43
C PHE A 65 4.57 0.78 -2.75
N GLU A 66 5.57 -0.09 -2.88
CA GLU A 66 5.82 -0.84 -4.13
C GLU A 66 4.76 -1.92 -4.36
N ASN A 67 4.21 -2.50 -3.29
CA ASN A 67 3.31 -3.64 -3.35
C ASN A 67 1.83 -3.30 -3.08
N GLU A 68 1.45 -2.02 -2.96
CA GLU A 68 0.07 -1.59 -2.65
C GLU A 68 -0.55 -2.29 -1.42
N SER A 69 0.26 -2.67 -0.44
CA SER A 69 -0.19 -3.46 0.71
C SER A 69 0.20 -2.78 2.04
N PRO A 70 -0.72 -2.63 3.01
CA PRO A 70 -0.39 -2.16 4.36
C PRO A 70 0.57 -3.11 5.08
N PHE A 71 1.20 -2.62 6.15
CA PHE A 71 2.05 -3.46 7.01
C PHE A 71 1.92 -3.11 8.50
N TRP A 72 2.25 -4.06 9.36
CA TRP A 72 2.30 -3.88 10.82
C TRP A 72 3.64 -4.36 11.33
N ILE A 73 4.29 -3.59 12.21
CA ILE A 73 5.56 -3.96 12.84
C ILE A 73 5.25 -4.47 14.24
N PHE A 74 5.88 -5.59 14.59
CA PHE A 74 5.78 -6.21 15.90
C PHE A 74 7.16 -6.38 16.52
N GLU A 75 7.20 -6.28 17.84
CA GLU A 75 8.36 -6.65 18.62
C GLU A 75 8.34 -8.16 18.86
N GLU A 76 9.45 -8.84 18.57
CA GLU A 76 9.61 -10.26 18.91
C GLU A 76 9.75 -10.38 20.43
N SER A 77 8.62 -10.58 21.11
CA SER A 77 8.63 -10.99 22.51
C SER A 77 8.81 -12.52 22.58
N ASN A 78 9.39 -13.01 23.68
CA ASN A 78 9.55 -14.45 23.90
C ASN A 78 8.22 -15.22 23.95
N ASP A 79 7.09 -14.50 24.07
CA ASP A 79 5.75 -15.07 24.29
C ASP A 79 4.87 -15.03 23.04
N ILE A 80 5.32 -14.43 21.94
CA ILE A 80 4.68 -14.65 20.64
C ILE A 80 5.16 -16.03 20.18
N LYS A 81 4.51 -17.09 20.65
CA LYS A 81 4.46 -18.32 19.89
C LYS A 81 3.86 -17.93 18.56
N LEU A 82 4.72 -17.76 17.54
CA LEU A 82 4.31 -17.66 16.15
C LEU A 82 3.55 -18.95 15.87
N PHE A 83 2.24 -18.81 16.04
CA PHE A 83 1.14 -19.74 15.94
C PHE A 83 1.58 -21.16 15.56
N ASP A 84 1.58 -22.05 16.56
CA ASP A 84 1.50 -23.50 16.30
C ASP A 84 0.38 -23.72 15.27
N SER A 85 0.57 -24.61 14.30
CA SER A 85 -0.32 -24.80 13.15
C SER A 85 -1.79 -24.98 13.57
N ILE A 86 -2.57 -23.90 13.57
CA ILE A 86 -3.96 -23.89 14.03
C ILE A 86 -4.88 -24.25 12.87
N ASP A 87 -5.77 -25.19 13.15
CA ASP A 87 -6.87 -25.70 12.33
C ASP A 87 -7.54 -24.59 11.48
N PRO A 88 -7.64 -24.76 10.15
CA PRO A 88 -8.16 -23.74 9.24
C PRO A 88 -9.62 -23.33 9.48
N PHE A 89 -10.43 -24.08 10.25
CA PHE A 89 -11.83 -23.75 10.50
C PHE A 89 -12.09 -22.95 11.79
N ASN A 90 -11.21 -23.04 12.80
CA ASN A 90 -11.25 -22.17 13.99
C ASN A 90 -10.48 -20.83 13.78
N LYS A 91 -10.05 -20.55 12.54
CA LYS A 91 -9.19 -19.43 12.12
C LYS A 91 -9.73 -18.02 12.35
N TYR A 92 -11.05 -17.84 12.28
CA TYR A 92 -11.62 -16.50 12.12
C TYR A 92 -11.77 -15.73 13.43
N GLU A 93 -11.98 -16.41 14.56
CA GLU A 93 -12.34 -15.72 15.80
C GLU A 93 -11.13 -15.19 16.59
N ASN A 94 -9.93 -15.75 16.40
CA ASN A 94 -8.79 -15.49 17.30
C ASN A 94 -7.54 -14.90 16.63
N ASN A 95 -7.54 -14.68 15.31
CA ASN A 95 -6.36 -14.16 14.63
C ASN A 95 -6.70 -12.87 13.85
N PRO A 96 -6.31 -11.69 14.36
CA PRO A 96 -6.61 -10.40 13.73
C PRO A 96 -5.98 -10.25 12.34
N PHE A 97 -4.98 -11.07 11.97
CA PHE A 97 -4.35 -11.01 10.65
C PHE A 97 -5.27 -11.50 9.52
N PHE A 98 -6.15 -12.49 9.77
CA PHE A 98 -7.13 -12.91 8.76
C PHE A 98 -8.15 -11.82 8.44
N LEU A 99 -8.57 -11.04 9.44
CA LEU A 99 -9.45 -9.89 9.21
C LEU A 99 -8.76 -8.85 8.31
N LEU A 100 -7.45 -8.66 8.47
CA LEU A 100 -6.67 -7.74 7.62
C LEU A 100 -6.55 -8.25 6.19
N ASP A 101 -6.35 -9.56 5.98
CA ASP A 101 -6.38 -10.17 4.65
C ASP A 101 -7.76 -10.03 3.99
N GLU A 102 -8.84 -10.26 4.72
CA GLU A 102 -10.21 -10.12 4.20
C GLU A 102 -10.54 -8.66 3.85
N ILE A 103 -10.08 -7.68 4.66
CA ILE A 103 -10.23 -6.26 4.32
C ILE A 103 -9.49 -5.93 3.01
N GLN A 104 -8.29 -6.47 2.81
CA GLN A 104 -7.58 -6.31 1.54
C GLN A 104 -8.32 -6.97 0.38
N PHE A 105 -8.82 -8.19 0.59
CA PHE A 105 -9.62 -8.88 -0.40
C PHE A 105 -10.87 -8.09 -0.79
N LEU A 106 -11.60 -7.52 0.17
CA LEU A 106 -12.77 -6.69 -0.10
C LEU A 106 -12.41 -5.43 -0.90
N LYS A 107 -11.25 -4.82 -0.65
CA LYS A 107 -10.81 -3.60 -1.34
C LYS A 107 -10.35 -3.85 -2.77
N PHE A 108 -9.58 -4.92 -2.97
CA PHE A 108 -8.87 -5.14 -4.23
C PHE A 108 -9.41 -6.33 -5.03
N GLY A 109 -10.21 -7.21 -4.43
CA GLY A 109 -10.62 -8.50 -5.00
C GLY A 109 -9.48 -9.52 -5.05
N ILE A 110 -8.41 -9.27 -4.29
CA ILE A 110 -7.12 -9.96 -4.39
C ILE A 110 -6.80 -10.63 -3.07
N ILE A 111 -6.32 -11.86 -3.17
CA ILE A 111 -5.96 -12.65 -2.00
C ILE A 111 -4.46 -12.58 -1.78
N LEU A 112 -3.68 -12.66 -2.87
CA LEU A 112 -2.23 -12.72 -2.81
C LEU A 112 -1.63 -11.69 -3.77
N ILE A 113 -0.55 -11.07 -3.34
CA ILE A 113 0.29 -10.17 -4.12
C ILE A 113 1.64 -10.85 -4.27
N ASN A 114 2.09 -11.04 -5.51
CA ASN A 114 3.38 -11.64 -5.76
C ASN A 114 4.48 -10.60 -5.53
N PHE A 115 5.41 -10.91 -4.63
CA PHE A 115 6.55 -10.06 -4.34
C PHE A 115 7.53 -10.06 -5.52
N LEU A 116 7.67 -8.91 -6.20
CA LEU A 116 8.57 -8.67 -7.35
C LEU A 116 8.37 -9.66 -8.52
N ASP A 117 7.94 -9.13 -9.66
CA ASP A 117 7.89 -9.88 -10.92
C ASP A 117 9.31 -10.05 -11.48
N ASN A 118 10.08 -11.00 -10.93
CA ASN A 118 11.36 -11.40 -11.49
C ASN A 118 11.16 -12.70 -12.25
N GLU A 119 11.30 -12.63 -13.57
CA GLU A 119 11.42 -13.79 -14.43
C GLU A 119 12.63 -14.62 -13.95
N GLU A 120 12.33 -15.80 -13.42
CA GLU A 120 13.17 -16.99 -13.21
C GLU A 120 14.70 -16.79 -13.35
N ASP A 121 15.34 -16.21 -12.33
CA ASP A 121 16.80 -16.24 -12.23
C ASP A 121 17.21 -16.56 -10.79
N ASP A 122 17.21 -17.86 -10.47
CA ASP A 122 17.34 -18.48 -9.15
C ASP A 122 18.62 -18.11 -8.35
N ASN A 123 19.53 -17.31 -8.92
CA ASN A 123 20.82 -16.98 -8.34
C ASN A 123 21.05 -15.49 -8.04
N PHE A 124 20.06 -14.61 -8.27
CA PHE A 124 20.26 -13.18 -8.05
C PHE A 124 19.80 -12.73 -6.67
N ILE A 125 20.77 -12.25 -5.88
CA ILE A 125 20.47 -11.36 -4.76
C ILE A 125 19.78 -10.12 -5.32
N ILE A 126 18.45 -10.05 -5.18
CA ILE A 126 17.65 -8.87 -5.52
C ILE A 126 18.17 -7.71 -4.67
N LYS A 127 18.60 -6.62 -5.32
CA LYS A 127 19.10 -5.41 -4.66
C LYS A 127 18.05 -4.32 -4.71
N LEU A 128 17.30 -4.17 -3.63
CA LEU A 128 16.33 -3.09 -3.46
C LEU A 128 17.08 -1.84 -2.97
N MET A 129 17.38 -0.91 -3.88
CA MET A 129 18.13 0.31 -3.59
C MET A 129 17.25 1.41 -2.97
N TYR A 130 16.43 1.07 -1.97
CA TYR A 130 15.40 1.95 -1.42
C TYR A 130 15.95 3.22 -0.79
N SER A 131 17.07 3.15 -0.06
CA SER A 131 17.70 4.34 0.50
C SER A 131 18.11 5.32 -0.59
N LYS A 132 18.49 4.86 -1.78
CA LYS A 132 18.79 5.72 -2.93
C LYS A 132 17.51 6.21 -3.61
N LYS A 133 16.56 5.31 -3.89
CA LYS A 133 15.32 5.59 -4.64
C LYS A 133 14.36 6.51 -3.90
N TYR A 134 14.33 6.44 -2.56
CA TYR A 134 13.26 7.04 -1.74
C TYR A 134 13.76 7.97 -0.62
N HIS A 135 15.05 8.34 -0.61
CA HIS A 135 15.65 9.12 0.47
C HIS A 135 14.88 10.39 0.85
N ASN A 136 14.40 11.11 -0.15
CA ASN A 136 13.76 12.42 -0.04
C ASN A 136 12.22 12.37 -0.03
N LYS A 137 11.64 11.15 0.05
CA LYS A 137 10.19 10.89 0.01
C LYS A 137 9.66 10.29 1.31
N LYS A 138 10.45 10.33 2.39
CA LYS A 138 10.15 9.62 3.64
C LYS A 138 8.79 10.00 4.22
N ASN A 139 8.45 11.29 4.20
CA ASN A 139 7.19 11.78 4.72
C ASN A 139 6.00 11.27 3.88
N GLU A 140 6.11 11.42 2.56
CA GLU A 140 5.06 11.01 1.63
C GLU A 140 4.84 9.49 1.63
N LEU A 141 5.91 8.71 1.72
CA LEU A 141 5.83 7.25 1.87
C LEU A 141 5.13 6.86 3.17
N SER A 142 5.42 7.56 4.27
CA SER A 142 4.73 7.33 5.54
C SER A 142 3.24 7.65 5.44
N LEU A 143 2.86 8.75 4.78
CA LEU A 143 1.46 9.11 4.54
C LEU A 143 0.77 8.08 3.63
N TYR A 144 1.45 7.59 2.59
CA TYR A 144 0.92 6.56 1.69
C TYR A 144 0.65 5.26 2.45
N SER A 145 1.61 4.79 3.24
CA SER A 145 1.43 3.60 4.08
C SER A 145 0.36 3.79 5.16
N GLN A 146 0.13 5.00 5.66
CA GLN A 146 -1.00 5.29 6.55
C GLN A 146 -2.34 5.20 5.82
N ALA A 147 -2.43 5.68 4.58
CA ALA A 147 -3.63 5.59 3.74
C ALA A 147 -4.02 4.14 3.49
N LEU A 148 -3.06 3.27 3.14
CA LEU A 148 -3.29 1.84 2.91
C LEU A 148 -3.88 1.10 4.13
N LYS A 149 -3.63 1.59 5.34
CA LYS A 149 -4.13 0.99 6.60
C LYS A 149 -5.57 1.38 6.93
N GLN A 150 -6.13 2.41 6.30
CA GLN A 150 -7.46 2.90 6.65
C GLN A 150 -8.52 2.00 6.04
N SER A 151 -9.47 1.46 6.81
CA SER A 151 -10.66 0.80 6.25
C SER A 151 -11.73 1.80 5.81
N ASP A 152 -11.77 2.96 6.46
CA ASP A 152 -12.69 4.06 6.17
C ASP A 152 -12.24 4.85 4.90
N PRO A 153 -13.08 4.90 3.84
CA PRO A 153 -12.80 5.65 2.63
C PRO A 153 -12.54 7.15 2.85
N PHE A 154 -13.14 7.78 3.85
CA PHE A 154 -12.93 9.21 4.13
C PHE A 154 -11.49 9.46 4.61
N PHE A 155 -11.00 8.67 5.56
CA PHE A 155 -9.62 8.77 6.03
C PHE A 155 -8.61 8.32 4.98
N GLU A 156 -8.92 7.26 4.21
CA GLU A 156 -8.09 6.84 3.07
C GLU A 156 -7.94 7.98 2.05
N TYR A 157 -9.06 8.60 1.65
CA TYR A 157 -9.10 9.74 0.75
C TYR A 157 -8.25 10.91 1.27
N LEU A 158 -8.46 11.33 2.53
CA LEU A 158 -7.74 12.46 3.13
C LEU A 158 -6.24 12.21 3.20
N ASN A 159 -5.81 10.98 3.50
CA ASN A 159 -4.38 10.66 3.55
C ASN A 159 -3.73 10.71 2.16
N TYR A 160 -4.39 10.21 1.11
CA TYR A 160 -3.86 10.38 -0.26
C TYR A 160 -3.84 11.85 -0.69
N TYR A 161 -4.86 12.63 -0.33
CA TYR A 161 -4.89 14.06 -0.63
C TYR A 161 -3.73 14.80 0.05
N ARG A 162 -3.45 14.50 1.33
CA ARG A 162 -2.34 15.08 2.10
C ARG A 162 -0.97 14.82 1.48
N ILE A 163 -0.78 13.71 0.76
CA ILE A 163 0.46 13.45 0.03
C ILE A 163 0.66 14.51 -1.06
N ILE A 164 -0.39 14.82 -1.80
CA ILE A 164 -0.34 15.84 -2.85
C ILE A 164 -0.09 17.22 -2.22
N GLU A 165 -0.79 17.57 -1.15
CA GLU A 165 -0.56 18.83 -0.40
C GLU A 165 0.89 18.93 0.12
N SER A 166 1.44 17.84 0.66
CA SER A 166 2.84 17.75 1.15
C SER A 166 3.86 17.98 0.03
N ILE A 167 3.61 17.42 -1.15
CA ILE A 167 4.51 17.54 -2.30
C ILE A 167 4.43 18.93 -2.91
N GLU A 168 3.22 19.44 -3.15
CA GLU A 168 3.02 20.74 -3.81
C GLU A 168 3.28 21.92 -2.86
N LYS A 169 3.22 21.69 -1.54
CA LYS A 169 3.21 22.74 -0.50
C LYS A 169 2.06 23.74 -0.70
N SER A 170 0.92 23.24 -1.16
CA SER A 170 -0.29 24.01 -1.49
C SER A 170 -1.54 23.14 -1.28
N ASN A 171 -2.71 23.60 -1.72
CA ASN A 171 -3.96 22.86 -1.65
C ASN A 171 -4.12 21.74 -2.70
N GLY A 172 -3.09 21.42 -3.49
CA GLY A 172 -3.09 20.24 -4.37
C GLY A 172 -3.83 20.41 -5.71
N LYS A 173 -4.67 21.44 -5.85
CA LYS A 173 -5.52 21.62 -7.05
C LYS A 173 -4.72 21.78 -8.33
N LYS A 174 -3.58 22.48 -8.27
CA LYS A 174 -2.71 22.68 -9.43
C LYS A 174 -2.14 21.35 -9.89
N TRP A 175 -1.61 20.55 -8.96
CA TRP A 175 -1.11 19.21 -9.25
C TRP A 175 -2.17 18.37 -9.95
N ILE A 176 -3.38 18.28 -9.36
CA ILE A 176 -4.49 17.50 -9.91
C ILE A 176 -4.81 17.95 -11.35
N LYS A 177 -5.00 19.26 -11.57
CA LYS A 177 -5.34 19.80 -12.89
C LYS A 177 -4.31 19.43 -13.97
N GLU A 178 -3.02 19.49 -13.64
CA GLU A 178 -1.92 19.23 -14.59
C GLU A 178 -1.70 17.74 -14.87
N ASN A 179 -2.22 16.85 -14.02
CA ASN A 179 -1.81 15.46 -13.99
C ASN A 179 -2.95 14.44 -14.14
N ILE A 180 -4.20 14.85 -13.94
CA ILE A 180 -5.34 13.94 -13.92
C ILE A 180 -5.55 13.20 -15.24
N GLU A 181 -5.33 13.85 -16.37
CA GLU A 181 -5.43 13.22 -17.70
C GLU A 181 -4.27 12.26 -17.98
N ASN A 182 -3.13 12.40 -17.28
CA ASN A 182 -1.95 11.57 -17.49
C ASN A 182 -2.00 10.24 -16.74
N ILE A 183 -3.02 9.99 -15.90
CA ILE A 183 -3.10 8.79 -15.05
C ILE A 183 -3.07 7.51 -15.89
N ASN A 184 -3.79 7.47 -17.01
CA ASN A 184 -3.89 6.28 -17.84
C ASN A 184 -2.57 5.94 -18.54
N ASP A 185 -1.82 6.96 -18.97
CA ASP A 185 -0.56 6.79 -19.69
C ASP A 185 0.65 6.64 -18.75
N PHE A 186 0.47 6.93 -17.46
CA PHE A 186 1.55 6.85 -16.50
C PHE A 186 1.98 5.39 -16.23
N ASN A 187 3.28 5.13 -16.27
CA ASN A 187 3.84 3.83 -15.95
C ASN A 187 3.99 3.65 -14.43
N PHE A 188 3.05 2.95 -13.80
CA PHE A 188 3.12 2.60 -12.37
C PHE A 188 3.95 1.33 -12.10
N GLY A 189 4.49 0.69 -13.13
CA GLY A 189 5.06 -0.65 -13.06
C GLY A 189 3.98 -1.73 -13.24
N LYS A 190 4.35 -2.97 -12.96
CA LYS A 190 3.44 -4.12 -12.91
C LYS A 190 3.37 -4.63 -11.49
N LEU A 191 2.17 -4.93 -11.02
CA LEU A 191 1.96 -5.59 -9.74
C LEU A 191 0.99 -6.74 -9.97
N LYS A 192 1.48 -7.97 -9.83
CA LYS A 192 0.69 -9.17 -10.06
C LYS A 192 -0.04 -9.57 -8.78
N GLY A 193 -1.36 -9.65 -8.86
CA GLY A 193 -2.22 -10.22 -7.84
C GLY A 193 -2.81 -11.55 -8.27
N VAL A 194 -3.21 -12.38 -7.31
CA VAL A 194 -3.97 -13.61 -7.54
C VAL A 194 -5.33 -13.50 -6.87
N THR A 195 -6.39 -13.76 -7.63
CA THR A 195 -7.77 -13.82 -7.13
C THR A 195 -8.20 -15.28 -6.89
N ARG A 196 -9.14 -15.52 -5.96
CA ARG A 196 -9.92 -16.77 -5.97
C ARG A 196 -11.06 -16.58 -6.96
N ASN A 197 -10.88 -17.09 -8.17
CA ASN A 197 -12.03 -17.58 -8.90
C ASN A 197 -12.19 -19.07 -8.58
N LYS A 198 -13.44 -19.54 -8.42
CA LYS A 198 -13.87 -20.78 -7.73
C LYS A 198 -13.13 -22.08 -8.10
N THR A 199 -12.30 -22.09 -9.14
CA THR A 199 -11.52 -23.26 -9.59
C THR A 199 -10.10 -22.94 -10.11
N LYS A 200 -9.69 -21.68 -10.26
CA LYS A 200 -8.37 -21.32 -10.87
C LYS A 200 -7.77 -20.04 -10.26
N LYS A 201 -6.45 -20.07 -10.04
CA LYS A 201 -5.65 -18.87 -9.78
C LYS A 201 -5.53 -18.09 -11.08
N ILE A 202 -5.96 -16.83 -11.09
CA ILE A 202 -5.83 -15.92 -12.23
C ILE A 202 -4.89 -14.80 -11.80
N GLU A 203 -3.81 -14.61 -12.55
CA GLU A 203 -2.94 -13.45 -12.40
C GLU A 203 -3.62 -12.21 -12.97
N ILE A 204 -3.59 -11.12 -12.21
CA ILE A 204 -4.14 -9.83 -12.62
C ILE A 204 -3.13 -8.72 -12.36
N ASP A 205 -3.12 -7.69 -13.21
CA ASP A 205 -2.37 -6.46 -12.96
C ASP A 205 -3.20 -5.52 -12.09
N ILE A 206 -2.74 -5.28 -10.86
CA ILE A 206 -3.42 -4.43 -9.88
C ILE A 206 -3.52 -2.99 -10.40
N TYR A 207 -2.48 -2.46 -11.03
CA TYR A 207 -2.50 -1.08 -11.51
C TYR A 207 -3.44 -0.91 -12.71
N GLU A 208 -3.60 -1.92 -13.55
CA GLU A 208 -4.59 -1.89 -14.63
C GLU A 208 -6.02 -1.81 -14.08
N ILE A 209 -6.34 -2.62 -13.04
CA ILE A 209 -7.65 -2.55 -12.37
C ILE A 209 -7.88 -1.16 -11.76
N LEU A 210 -6.88 -0.61 -11.07
CA LEU A 210 -6.97 0.72 -10.47
C LEU A 210 -7.18 1.80 -11.54
N LYS A 211 -6.47 1.73 -12.68
CA LYS A 211 -6.65 2.66 -13.81
C LYS A 211 -8.05 2.58 -14.41
N ASN A 212 -8.59 1.37 -14.56
CA ASN A 212 -9.94 1.16 -15.09
C ASN A 212 -11.00 1.79 -14.15
N LYS A 213 -10.92 1.51 -12.84
CA LYS A 213 -11.80 2.12 -11.83
C LYS A 213 -11.66 3.65 -11.80
N CYS A 214 -10.44 4.17 -11.88
CA CYS A 214 -10.17 5.60 -11.96
C CYS A 214 -10.83 6.22 -13.21
N SER A 215 -10.65 5.60 -14.38
CA SER A 215 -11.23 6.06 -15.65
C SER A 215 -12.75 6.06 -15.66
N GLU A 216 -13.38 5.04 -15.08
CA GLU A 216 -14.83 4.99 -14.88
C GLU A 216 -15.30 6.15 -14.00
N ARG A 217 -14.63 6.38 -12.87
CA ARG A 217 -14.97 7.47 -11.96
C ARG A 217 -14.77 8.85 -12.60
N LEU A 218 -13.68 9.07 -13.32
CA LEU A 218 -13.45 10.34 -14.02
C LEU A 218 -14.50 10.61 -15.10
N ARG A 219 -14.92 9.58 -15.85
CA ARG A 219 -16.04 9.70 -16.80
C ARG A 219 -17.34 10.06 -16.11
N TYR A 220 -17.63 9.44 -14.96
CA TYR A 220 -18.79 9.78 -14.15
C TYR A 220 -18.76 11.24 -13.69
N ILE A 221 -17.64 11.72 -13.14
CA ILE A 221 -17.49 13.11 -12.67
C ILE A 221 -17.69 14.07 -13.84
N LYS A 222 -17.00 13.85 -14.97
CA LYS A 222 -17.11 14.70 -16.17
C LYS A 222 -18.54 14.79 -16.72
N LYS A 223 -19.33 13.72 -16.58
CA LYS A 223 -20.72 13.66 -17.09
C LYS A 223 -21.74 14.26 -16.13
N ASN A 224 -21.56 14.08 -14.82
CA ASN A 224 -22.61 14.34 -13.84
C ASN A 224 -22.31 15.52 -12.91
N ILE A 225 -21.09 16.06 -12.94
CA ILE A 225 -20.67 17.13 -12.03
C ILE A 225 -20.27 18.36 -12.86
N GLU A 226 -21.01 19.46 -12.71
CA GLU A 226 -20.80 20.71 -13.45
C GLU A 226 -19.58 21.53 -12.99
N MET A 227 -18.69 20.92 -12.20
CA MET A 227 -17.52 21.55 -11.61
C MET A 227 -16.24 20.97 -12.19
N PRO A 228 -15.18 21.77 -12.43
CA PRO A 228 -13.86 21.24 -12.75
C PRO A 228 -13.40 20.20 -11.73
N ILE A 229 -12.82 19.09 -12.20
CA ILE A 229 -12.55 17.91 -11.36
C ILE A 229 -11.66 18.26 -10.17
N GLU A 230 -10.64 19.10 -10.36
CA GLU A 230 -9.75 19.54 -9.28
C GLU A 230 -10.50 20.34 -8.20
N LYS A 231 -11.50 21.13 -8.60
CA LYS A 231 -12.34 21.87 -7.66
C LYS A 231 -13.33 20.94 -6.95
N TYR A 232 -13.88 19.95 -7.65
CA TYR A 232 -14.76 18.95 -7.05
C TYR A 232 -14.01 18.16 -5.95
N LEU A 233 -12.88 17.56 -6.30
CA LEU A 233 -12.06 16.77 -5.36
C LEU A 233 -11.61 17.61 -4.15
N TYR A 234 -11.26 18.88 -4.34
CA TYR A 234 -10.85 19.74 -3.23
C TYR A 234 -12.04 20.30 -2.41
N ASN A 235 -12.94 21.05 -3.04
CA ASN A 235 -13.98 21.80 -2.33
C ASN A 235 -15.08 20.88 -1.78
N VAL A 236 -15.50 19.88 -2.56
CA VAL A 236 -16.61 19.00 -2.18
C VAL A 236 -16.09 17.89 -1.29
N ASN A 237 -15.08 17.14 -1.74
CA ASN A 237 -14.61 15.97 -1.01
C ASN A 237 -13.64 16.36 0.10
N ARG A 238 -12.43 16.87 -0.23
CA ARG A 238 -11.41 17.18 0.80
C ARG A 238 -11.98 18.12 1.87
N CYS A 239 -12.50 19.28 1.51
CA CYS A 239 -13.02 20.27 2.46
C CYS A 239 -14.32 19.80 3.11
N GLY A 240 -15.22 19.14 2.39
CA GLY A 240 -16.45 18.59 2.96
C GLY A 240 -16.18 17.56 4.05
N ILE A 241 -15.27 16.61 3.80
CA ILE A 241 -14.86 15.60 4.79
C ILE A 241 -14.18 16.26 5.99
N ALA A 242 -13.24 17.19 5.75
CA ALA A 242 -12.45 17.80 6.82
C ALA A 242 -13.24 18.73 7.76
N HIS A 243 -14.26 19.41 7.23
CA HIS A 243 -15.02 20.42 7.98
C HIS A 243 -16.42 19.95 8.40
N GLY A 244 -16.90 18.81 7.89
CA GLY A 244 -18.27 18.34 8.16
C GLY A 244 -19.35 19.28 7.61
N ASN A 245 -19.00 20.16 6.66
CA ASN A 245 -19.87 21.23 6.18
C ASN A 245 -20.95 20.77 5.19
N ASN A 246 -20.86 19.53 4.70
CA ASN A 246 -21.95 18.89 3.98
C ASN A 246 -22.57 17.86 4.92
N PRO A 247 -23.91 17.78 5.07
CA PRO A 247 -24.55 16.61 5.65
C PRO A 247 -24.24 15.45 4.71
N ILE A 248 -23.14 14.77 4.98
CA ILE A 248 -22.76 13.55 4.30
C ILE A 248 -23.86 12.54 4.67
N ASP A 249 -24.84 12.37 3.79
CA ASP A 249 -25.60 11.11 3.74
C ASP A 249 -24.58 9.97 3.65
N PHE A 250 -24.38 9.30 4.79
CA PHE A 250 -23.38 8.26 4.96
C PHE A 250 -23.55 7.13 3.94
N ASN A 251 -24.72 6.94 3.35
CA ASN A 251 -24.92 5.87 2.37
C ASN A 251 -24.54 6.31 0.95
N THR A 252 -25.03 7.46 0.47
CA THR A 252 -24.76 7.90 -0.90
C THR A 252 -23.32 8.38 -1.07
N HIS A 253 -22.83 9.19 -0.12
CA HIS A 253 -21.50 9.79 -0.22
C HIS A 253 -20.37 8.79 0.04
N LEU A 254 -20.60 7.72 0.82
CA LEU A 254 -19.55 6.74 1.08
C LEU A 254 -19.12 6.02 -0.21
N SER A 255 -20.09 5.60 -1.03
CA SER A 255 -19.82 4.93 -2.31
C SER A 255 -19.11 5.84 -3.32
N GLU A 256 -19.47 7.12 -3.34
CA GLU A 256 -18.82 8.14 -4.17
C GLU A 256 -17.38 8.39 -3.72
N ILE A 257 -17.16 8.61 -2.43
CA ILE A 257 -15.81 8.82 -1.88
C ILE A 257 -14.95 7.57 -2.07
N GLN A 258 -15.50 6.37 -1.86
CA GLN A 258 -14.79 5.12 -2.14
C GLN A 258 -14.36 5.02 -3.61
N SER A 259 -15.17 5.52 -4.54
CA SER A 259 -14.80 5.60 -5.95
C SER A 259 -13.73 6.67 -6.21
N ASP A 260 -13.80 7.81 -5.53
CA ASP A 260 -12.80 8.89 -5.63
C ASP A 260 -11.45 8.52 -5.01
N VAL A 261 -11.41 7.58 -4.06
CA VAL A 261 -10.17 7.03 -3.49
C VAL A 261 -9.27 6.47 -4.59
N TYR A 262 -9.81 5.81 -5.63
CA TYR A 262 -8.99 5.28 -6.73
C TYR A 262 -8.28 6.40 -7.51
N VAL A 263 -8.99 7.50 -7.75
CA VAL A 263 -8.42 8.69 -8.41
C VAL A 263 -7.30 9.27 -7.55
N MET A 264 -7.58 9.49 -6.26
CA MET A 264 -6.60 10.09 -5.34
C MET A 264 -5.38 9.19 -5.09
N LYS A 265 -5.58 7.87 -4.99
CA LYS A 265 -4.50 6.87 -4.82
C LYS A 265 -3.49 6.97 -5.97
N LEU A 266 -3.97 6.91 -7.22
CA LEU A 266 -3.10 6.97 -8.39
C LEU A 266 -2.42 8.34 -8.54
N LEU A 267 -3.12 9.44 -8.26
CA LEU A 267 -2.52 10.78 -8.27
C LEU A 267 -1.44 10.94 -7.21
N ALA A 268 -1.67 10.45 -5.99
CA ALA A 268 -0.71 10.49 -4.90
C ALA A 268 0.52 9.62 -5.21
N LYS A 269 0.30 8.41 -5.72
CA LYS A 269 1.39 7.51 -6.14
C LYS A 269 2.23 8.14 -7.25
N MET A 270 1.58 8.71 -8.26
CA MET A 270 2.25 9.42 -9.34
C MET A 270 3.05 10.61 -8.83
N ALA A 271 2.52 11.36 -7.86
CA ALA A 271 3.23 12.48 -7.24
C ALA A 271 4.50 12.02 -6.52
N ILE A 272 4.43 10.92 -5.76
CA ILE A 272 5.60 10.32 -5.10
C ILE A 272 6.63 9.86 -6.12
N ILE A 273 6.21 9.23 -7.22
CA ILE A 273 7.15 8.74 -8.25
C ILE A 273 7.84 9.91 -8.97
N LYS A 274 7.08 10.93 -9.39
CA LYS A 274 7.57 12.09 -10.14
C LYS A 274 8.41 13.07 -9.32
N LYS A 275 8.17 13.18 -8.01
CA LYS A 275 9.04 13.95 -7.10
C LYS A 275 10.43 13.34 -7.20
N LEU A 276 11.42 14.00 -7.79
CA LEU A 276 12.80 13.49 -7.88
C LEU A 276 13.62 13.93 -6.69
#